data_AF-A0A412APU9-F1
#
_entry.id   AF-A0A412APU9-F1
#
_cell.length_a   1.000
_cell.length_b   1.000
_cell.length_c   1.000
_cell.angle_alpha   90.00
_cell.angle_beta   90.00
_cell.angle_gamma   90.00
#
_symmetry.space_group_name_H-M   'P 1'
#
loop_
_entity.id
_entity.type
_entity.pdbx_description
1 polymer ?
#
loop_
_entity_poly.entity_id
_entity_poly.type
_entity_poly.pdbx_seq_one_letter_code
_entity_poly.pdbx_strand_id
1 'polypeptide(L)'
;MDNDTQFDPATIRMAYFALLLSGRRGDNLELAVAQEMLKLERLTADRSLPSMIGRSVRIAATINSIEFEESSKRYLIKFQADNGEKEERIRSERVDSNHKSAVKKIWERDLVGHRVLLFKYKDRVGTKEAPNGYRIAPYCIDHGKAE
;
A
#
# COMPACT_ATOMS: atom_id res chain seq x y z
N MET A 1 13.31 -10.48 -29.61
CA MET A 1 11.95 -9.93 -29.75
C MET A 1 11.13 -10.69 -28.74
N ASP A 2 10.83 -10.08 -27.61
CA ASP A 2 9.86 -10.63 -26.67
C ASP A 2 8.73 -9.62 -26.54
N ASN A 3 7.54 -10.07 -26.94
CA ASN A 3 6.30 -9.32 -26.95
C ASN A 3 5.92 -8.97 -25.52
N ASP A 4 6.34 -7.80 -25.05
CA ASP A 4 5.60 -7.07 -24.04
C ASP A 4 4.23 -6.76 -24.65
N THR A 5 3.29 -7.69 -24.42
CA THR A 5 1.86 -7.41 -24.59
C THR A 5 1.46 -6.53 -23.40
N GLN A 6 2.06 -5.34 -23.35
CA GLN A 6 1.73 -4.32 -22.40
C GLN A 6 0.38 -3.80 -22.84
N PHE A 7 -0.68 -4.38 -22.27
CA PHE A 7 -2.04 -3.93 -22.52
C PHE A 7 -2.08 -2.42 -22.35
N ASP A 8 -2.50 -1.73 -23.40
CA ASP A 8 -2.64 -0.29 -23.36
C ASP A 8 -3.58 0.09 -22.17
N PRO A 9 -3.15 0.98 -21.26
CA PRO A 9 -3.97 1.40 -20.13
C PRO A 9 -5.33 1.96 -20.54
N ALA A 10 -5.48 2.53 -21.75
CA ALA A 10 -6.79 2.93 -22.25
C ALA A 10 -7.67 1.71 -22.56
N THR A 11 -7.12 0.66 -23.19
CA THR A 11 -7.80 -0.61 -23.45
C THR A 11 -8.29 -1.30 -22.17
N ILE A 12 -7.48 -1.39 -21.12
CA ILE A 12 -7.90 -1.95 -19.82
C ILE A 12 -9.05 -1.12 -19.21
N ARG A 13 -8.94 0.21 -19.25
CA ARG A 13 -10.00 1.12 -18.74
C ARG A 13 -11.30 0.93 -19.50
N MET A 14 -11.25 0.84 -20.82
CA MET A 14 -12.44 0.61 -21.66
C MET A 14 -13.08 -0.75 -21.37
N ALA A 15 -12.29 -1.81 -21.17
CA ALA A 15 -12.80 -3.12 -20.78
C ALA A 15 -13.49 -3.08 -19.39
N TYR A 16 -12.89 -2.40 -18.41
CA TYR A 16 -13.50 -2.21 -17.09
C TYR A 16 -14.84 -1.46 -17.19
N PHE A 17 -14.91 -0.37 -17.95
CA PHE A 17 -16.17 0.35 -18.17
C PHE A 17 -17.20 -0.50 -18.90
N ALA A 18 -16.82 -1.22 -19.96
CA ALA A 18 -17.73 -2.09 -20.71
C ALA A 18 -18.38 -3.16 -19.79
N LEU A 19 -17.60 -3.75 -18.88
CA LEU A 19 -18.12 -4.69 -17.88
C LEU A 19 -19.06 -4.02 -16.88
N LEU A 20 -18.67 -2.86 -16.36
CA LEU A 20 -19.44 -2.13 -15.34
C LEU A 20 -20.77 -1.56 -15.89
N LEU A 21 -20.79 -1.20 -17.18
CA LEU A 21 -21.94 -0.65 -17.88
C LEU A 21 -22.85 -1.74 -18.47
N SER A 22 -22.38 -2.98 -18.54
CA SER A 22 -23.18 -4.11 -19.02
C SER A 22 -24.47 -4.24 -18.22
N GLY A 23 -25.61 -4.20 -18.92
CA GLY A 23 -26.94 -4.35 -18.32
C GLY A 23 -27.50 -3.13 -17.58
N ARG A 24 -26.79 -1.99 -17.54
CA ARG A 24 -27.34 -0.75 -16.94
C ARG A 24 -28.28 -0.03 -17.91
N ARG A 25 -29.41 0.50 -17.42
CA ARG A 25 -30.29 1.40 -18.18
C ARG A 25 -29.56 2.73 -18.41
N GLY A 26 -29.81 3.38 -19.55
CA GLY A 26 -29.08 4.57 -20.00
C GLY A 26 -29.20 5.81 -19.11
N ASP A 27 -30.19 5.85 -18.23
CA ASP A 27 -30.38 6.96 -17.29
C ASP A 27 -29.22 7.02 -16.30
N ASN A 28 -28.58 8.18 -16.18
CA ASN A 28 -27.41 8.44 -15.32
C ASN A 28 -26.11 7.71 -15.72
N LEU A 29 -26.00 7.19 -16.95
CA LEU A 29 -24.80 6.50 -17.43
C LEU A 29 -23.55 7.39 -17.36
N GLU A 30 -23.66 8.63 -17.84
CA GLU A 30 -22.55 9.59 -17.86
C GLU A 30 -22.02 9.89 -16.45
N LEU A 31 -22.93 10.11 -15.48
CA LEU A 31 -22.56 10.32 -14.08
C LEU A 31 -21.89 9.08 -13.48
N ALA A 32 -22.39 7.87 -13.77
CA ALA A 32 -21.80 6.63 -13.29
C ALA A 32 -20.37 6.42 -13.84
N VAL A 33 -20.17 6.69 -15.14
CA VAL A 33 -18.84 6.62 -15.77
C VAL A 33 -17.90 7.63 -15.12
N ALA A 34 -18.32 8.89 -14.96
CA ALA A 34 -17.49 9.92 -14.33
C ALA A 34 -17.06 9.53 -12.90
N GLN A 35 -17.98 8.98 -12.09
CA GLN A 35 -17.65 8.51 -10.74
C GLN A 35 -16.63 7.38 -10.74
N GLU A 36 -16.75 6.43 -11.67
CA GLU A 36 -15.84 5.29 -11.76
C GLU A 36 -14.47 5.68 -12.35
N MET A 37 -14.43 6.62 -13.30
CA MET A 37 -13.18 7.25 -13.76
C MET A 37 -12.43 7.87 -12.58
N LEU A 38 -13.10 8.67 -11.75
CA LEU A 38 -12.49 9.29 -10.58
C LEU A 38 -12.00 8.26 -9.55
N LYS A 39 -12.70 7.13 -9.37
CA LYS A 39 -12.24 6.04 -8.51
C LYS A 39 -10.98 5.38 -9.06
N LEU A 40 -10.96 5.07 -10.35
CA LEU A 40 -9.80 4.47 -11.00
C LEU A 40 -8.59 5.40 -10.93
N GLU A 41 -8.74 6.68 -11.26
CA GLU A 41 -7.67 7.67 -11.16
C GLU A 41 -7.07 7.73 -9.75
N ARG A 42 -7.91 7.66 -8.71
CA ARG A 42 -7.45 7.61 -7.32
C ARG A 42 -6.71 6.30 -6.99
N LEU A 43 -7.15 5.17 -7.52
CA LEU A 43 -6.53 3.86 -7.29
C LEU A 43 -5.20 3.72 -8.06
N THR A 44 -5.08 4.34 -9.24
CA THR A 44 -3.86 4.31 -10.06
C THR A 44 -2.95 5.50 -9.81
N ALA A 45 -3.35 6.46 -8.98
CA ALA A 45 -2.51 7.59 -8.61
C ALA A 45 -1.17 7.10 -8.07
N ASP A 46 -0.10 7.85 -8.35
CA ASP A 46 1.25 7.48 -7.92
C ASP A 46 1.33 7.20 -6.42
N ARG A 47 0.61 7.96 -5.60
CA ARG A 47 0.62 7.80 -4.15
C ARG A 47 -0.51 6.96 -3.60
N SER A 48 -1.27 6.27 -4.44
CA SER A 48 -2.30 5.36 -3.96
C SER A 48 -1.67 4.19 -3.20
N LEU A 49 -2.40 3.62 -2.26
CA LEU A 49 -1.96 2.42 -1.54
C LEU A 49 -1.56 1.27 -2.50
N PRO A 50 -2.36 0.90 -3.53
CA PRO A 50 -1.95 -0.10 -4.52
C PRO A 50 -0.64 0.23 -5.23
N SER A 51 -0.44 1.47 -5.67
CA SER A 51 0.80 1.91 -6.35
C SER A 51 2.01 1.85 -5.42
N MET A 52 1.84 2.18 -4.15
CA MET A 52 2.92 2.05 -3.16
C MET A 52 3.26 0.59 -2.89
N ILE A 53 2.27 -0.28 -2.72
CA ILE A 53 2.47 -1.72 -2.55
C ILE A 53 3.18 -2.33 -3.76
N GLY A 54 2.74 -1.99 -4.98
CA GLY A 54 3.31 -2.49 -6.23
C GLY A 54 4.79 -2.12 -6.44
N ARG A 55 5.22 -0.97 -5.88
CA ARG A 55 6.61 -0.49 -5.95
C ARG A 55 7.43 -0.79 -4.69
N SER A 56 6.86 -1.51 -3.73
CA SER A 56 7.56 -1.87 -2.50
C SER A 56 8.48 -3.06 -2.69
N VAL A 57 9.57 -3.07 -1.93
CA VAL A 57 10.36 -4.29 -1.71
C VAL A 57 9.62 -5.15 -0.70
N ARG A 58 9.49 -6.44 -0.98
CA ARG A 58 8.81 -7.39 -0.10
C ARG A 58 9.83 -8.04 0.84
N ILE A 59 9.54 -8.08 2.13
CA ILE A 59 10.41 -8.65 3.16
C ILE A 59 9.60 -9.63 3.99
N ALA A 60 9.99 -10.89 3.98
CA ALA A 60 9.50 -11.86 4.95
C ALA A 60 10.21 -11.62 6.29
N ALA A 61 9.44 -11.46 7.35
CA ALA A 61 9.95 -11.09 8.66
C ALA A 61 9.02 -11.54 9.79
N THR A 62 9.55 -11.60 11.01
CA THR A 62 8.77 -11.68 12.24
C THR A 62 8.70 -10.31 12.90
N ILE A 63 7.51 -9.88 13.32
CA ILE A 63 7.34 -8.61 14.04
C ILE A 63 7.68 -8.79 15.52
N ASN A 64 8.59 -7.97 16.02
CA ASN A 64 9.02 -8.01 17.42
C ASN A 64 8.29 -6.98 18.28
N SER A 65 8.01 -5.79 17.74
CA SER A 65 7.20 -4.78 18.43
C SER A 65 6.51 -3.82 17.45
N ILE A 66 5.38 -3.27 17.91
CA ILE A 66 4.65 -2.19 17.24
C ILE A 66 4.35 -1.13 18.30
N GLU A 67 4.89 0.07 18.12
CA GLU A 67 4.76 1.19 19.07
C GLU A 67 4.21 2.42 18.34
N PHE A 68 3.24 3.13 18.92
CA PHE A 68 2.74 4.37 18.33
C PHE A 68 3.59 5.58 18.74
N GLU A 69 4.19 6.26 17.76
CA GLU A 69 4.92 7.52 17.95
C GLU A 69 3.95 8.71 17.77
N GLU A 70 3.49 9.31 18.87
CA GLU A 70 2.55 10.43 18.85
C GLU A 70 3.10 11.65 18.06
N SER A 71 4.39 11.95 18.22
CA SER A 71 5.06 13.08 17.57
C SER A 71 5.05 12.99 16.04
N SER A 72 5.25 11.79 15.51
CA SER A 72 5.27 11.53 14.07
C SER A 72 3.91 11.07 13.54
N LYS A 73 2.96 10.74 14.44
CA LYS A 73 1.66 10.13 14.18
C LYS A 73 1.78 8.87 13.32
N ARG A 74 2.74 8.00 13.66
CA ARG A 74 3.04 6.76 12.95
C ARG A 74 3.26 5.62 13.93
N TYR A 75 3.08 4.40 13.46
CA TYR A 75 3.58 3.23 14.16
C TYR A 75 5.05 3.02 13.80
N LEU A 76 5.88 2.76 14.80
CA LEU A 76 7.24 2.24 14.67
C LEU A 76 7.18 0.72 14.84
N ILE A 77 7.61 0.01 13.80
CA ILE A 77 7.59 -1.44 13.75
C ILE A 77 9.02 -1.94 13.81
N LYS A 78 9.34 -2.74 14.84
CA LYS A 78 10.59 -3.48 14.95
C LYS A 78 10.35 -4.90 14.45
N PHE A 79 11.22 -5.40 13.59
CA PHE A 79 11.07 -6.71 12.97
C PHE A 79 12.42 -7.38 12.72
N GLN A 80 12.42 -8.71 12.74
CA GLN A 80 13.54 -9.53 12.31
C GLN A 80 13.24 -10.07 10.91
N ALA A 81 13.99 -9.66 9.89
CA ALA A 81 13.88 -10.27 8.57
C ALA A 81 14.36 -11.72 8.61
N ASP A 82 13.70 -12.62 7.88
CA ASP A 82 14.03 -14.07 7.88
C ASP A 82 15.51 -14.32 7.51
N ASN A 83 16.04 -13.52 6.58
CA ASN A 83 17.44 -13.58 6.14
C ASN A 83 18.31 -12.47 6.76
N GLY A 84 17.78 -11.73 7.73
CA GLY A 84 18.48 -10.66 8.41
C GLY A 84 19.22 -11.19 9.64
N GLU A 85 20.43 -10.70 9.88
CA GLU A 85 21.16 -11.00 11.12
C GLU A 85 20.79 -10.05 12.27
N LYS A 86 20.15 -8.91 11.95
CA LYS A 86 19.86 -7.84 12.91
C LYS A 86 18.42 -7.40 12.81
N GLU A 87 17.90 -6.98 13.96
CA GLU A 87 16.60 -6.32 14.03
C GLU A 87 16.62 -5.02 13.22
N GLU A 88 15.60 -4.87 12.38
CA GLU A 88 15.35 -3.67 11.61
C GLU A 88 14.14 -2.91 12.15
N ARG A 89 14.07 -1.61 11.82
CA ARG A 89 12.92 -0.77 12.13
C ARG A 89 12.37 -0.09 10.89
N ILE A 90 11.05 -0.01 10.82
CA ILE A 90 10.33 0.70 9.76
C ILE A 90 9.13 1.44 10.36
N ARG A 91 8.71 2.54 9.74
CA ARG A 91 7.51 3.27 10.16
C ARG A 91 6.32 2.92 9.28
N SER A 92 5.11 3.01 9.81
CA SER A 92 3.89 3.00 8.99
C SER A 92 3.75 4.30 8.20
N GLU A 93 2.76 4.34 7.31
CA GLU A 93 2.15 5.63 6.91
C GLU A 93 1.57 6.37 8.12
N ARG A 94 1.36 7.68 7.97
CA ARG A 94 0.75 8.48 9.05
C ARG A 94 -0.70 8.06 9.28
N VAL A 95 -1.13 8.05 10.54
CA VAL A 95 -2.53 7.74 10.91
C VAL A 95 -3.51 8.86 10.57
N ASP A 96 -3.01 10.05 10.20
CA ASP A 96 -3.80 11.17 9.69
C ASP A 96 -3.65 11.37 8.16
N SER A 97 -3.08 10.38 7.46
CA SER A 97 -2.97 10.39 5.99
C SER A 97 -4.31 10.09 5.30
N ASN A 98 -4.33 10.23 3.97
CA ASN A 98 -5.45 9.79 3.14
C ASN A 98 -5.76 8.29 3.29
N HIS A 99 -4.77 7.48 3.71
CA HIS A 99 -4.93 6.05 3.94
C HIS A 99 -5.18 5.70 5.41
N LYS A 100 -5.54 6.66 6.27
CA LYS A 100 -5.72 6.46 7.73
C LYS A 100 -6.51 5.20 8.10
N SER A 101 -7.58 4.89 7.37
CA SER A 101 -8.42 3.73 7.63
C SER A 101 -7.69 2.41 7.35
N ALA A 102 -6.86 2.37 6.31
CA ALA A 102 -6.01 1.22 6.02
C ALA A 102 -4.90 1.09 7.08
N VAL A 103 -4.20 2.19 7.40
CA VAL A 103 -3.12 2.19 8.41
C VAL A 103 -3.60 1.62 9.74
N LYS A 104 -4.74 2.11 10.24
CA LYS A 104 -5.35 1.62 11.48
C LYS A 104 -5.68 0.13 11.41
N LYS A 105 -6.38 -0.29 10.34
CA LYS A 105 -6.73 -1.71 10.12
C LYS A 105 -5.52 -2.65 10.08
N ILE A 106 -4.36 -2.15 9.67
CA ILE A 106 -3.15 -2.96 9.54
C ILE A 106 -2.40 -3.03 10.89
N TRP A 107 -2.18 -1.87 11.52
CA TRP A 107 -1.22 -1.73 12.62
C TRP A 107 -1.84 -1.67 14.02
N GLU A 108 -3.18 -1.56 14.14
CA GLU A 108 -3.88 -1.75 15.43
C GLU A 108 -4.13 -3.25 15.74
N ARG A 109 -3.74 -4.16 14.85
CA ARG A 109 -3.82 -5.62 15.06
C ARG A 109 -2.69 -6.10 15.98
N ASP A 110 -2.96 -7.15 16.74
CA ASP A 110 -1.91 -7.89 17.45
C ASP A 110 -1.13 -8.76 16.46
N LEU A 111 0.00 -8.23 15.98
CA LEU A 111 0.91 -8.92 15.07
C LEU A 111 2.25 -9.25 15.72
N VAL A 112 2.42 -8.98 17.02
CA VAL A 112 3.69 -9.23 17.70
C VAL A 112 3.93 -10.74 17.77
N GLY A 113 5.10 -11.18 17.33
CA GLY A 113 5.46 -12.59 17.15
C GLY A 113 4.88 -13.23 15.89
N HIS A 114 4.14 -12.50 15.05
CA HIS A 114 3.64 -13.03 13.78
C HIS A 114 4.71 -12.96 12.70
N ARG A 115 4.75 -14.00 11.86
CA ARG A 115 5.46 -13.96 10.58
C ARG A 115 4.60 -13.21 9.58
N VAL A 116 5.21 -12.26 8.88
CA VAL A 116 4.54 -11.33 7.98
C VAL A 116 5.32 -11.14 6.68
N LEU A 117 4.64 -10.71 5.64
CA LEU A 117 5.25 -10.12 4.46
C LEU A 117 5.09 -8.60 4.53
N LEU A 118 6.17 -7.90 4.85
CA LEU A 118 6.25 -6.44 4.91
C LEU A 118 6.50 -5.86 3.51
N PHE A 119 5.72 -4.84 3.15
CA PHE A 119 5.94 -4.08 1.92
C PHE A 119 6.72 -2.81 2.26
N LYS A 120 8.05 -2.83 2.08
CA LYS A 120 8.96 -1.70 2.36
C LYS A 120 8.99 -0.75 1.16
N TYR A 121 8.33 0.39 1.30
CA TYR A 121 8.26 1.44 0.30
C TYR A 121 9.27 2.56 0.60
N LYS A 122 10.05 2.97 -0.41
CA LYS A 122 10.90 4.17 -0.33
C LYS A 122 10.06 5.39 -0.68
N ASP A 123 9.64 6.12 0.35
CA ASP A 123 8.93 7.38 0.17
C ASP A 123 9.91 8.45 -0.33
N ARG A 124 9.58 9.05 -1.48
CA ARG A 124 10.40 10.05 -2.16
C ARG A 124 10.15 11.48 -1.67
N VAL A 125 9.30 11.69 -0.67
CA VAL A 125 9.17 13.02 -0.07
C VAL A 125 10.45 13.31 0.70
N GLY A 126 11.44 13.87 0.01
CA GLY A 126 12.57 14.51 0.66
C GLY A 126 12.03 15.70 1.44
N THR A 127 11.94 15.58 2.76
CA THR A 127 11.98 16.77 3.61
C THR A 127 13.45 17.19 3.75
N LYS A 128 13.71 18.44 4.17
CA LYS A 128 15.07 18.92 4.45
C LYS A 128 15.82 18.01 5.45
N GLU A 129 15.08 17.27 6.27
CA GLU A 129 15.58 16.37 7.32
C GLU A 129 15.93 14.95 6.82
N ALA A 130 15.42 14.55 5.64
CA ALA A 130 15.65 13.23 5.06
C ALA A 130 15.83 13.33 3.53
N PRO A 131 16.95 13.90 3.06
CA PRO A 131 17.18 14.14 1.63
C PRO A 131 17.19 12.85 0.78
N ASN A 132 17.41 11.69 1.39
CA ASN A 132 17.37 10.38 0.73
C ASN A 132 15.97 9.71 0.73
N GLY A 133 14.94 10.41 1.21
CA GLY A 133 13.61 9.88 1.46
C GLY A 133 13.53 9.10 2.78
N TYR A 134 12.31 8.73 3.18
CA TYR A 134 12.05 7.88 4.34
C TYR A 134 11.44 6.55 3.91
N ARG A 135 11.75 5.47 4.64
CA ARG A 135 11.21 4.14 4.35
C ARG A 135 9.99 3.89 5.23
N ILE A 136 8.90 3.49 4.61
CA ILE A 136 7.64 3.19 5.28
C ILE A 136 7.13 1.81 4.88
N ALA A 137 6.29 1.23 5.73
CA ALA A 137 5.52 0.03 5.46
C ALA A 137 4.05 0.44 5.24
N PRO A 138 3.62 0.71 4.00
CA PRO A 138 2.21 0.98 3.69
C PRO A 138 1.30 -0.23 3.93
N TYR A 139 1.85 -1.45 3.88
CA TYR A 139 1.06 -2.68 4.02
C TYR A 139 1.87 -3.84 4.62
N CYS A 140 1.16 -4.78 5.24
CA CYS A 140 1.70 -6.08 5.62
C CYS A 140 0.64 -7.18 5.42
N ILE A 141 1.11 -8.35 4.98
CA ILE A 141 0.30 -9.58 4.97
C ILE A 141 0.71 -10.39 6.20
N ASP A 142 -0.28 -10.82 6.97
CA ASP A 142 -0.08 -11.68 8.13
C ASP A 142 -0.11 -13.15 7.69
N HIS A 143 0.89 -13.92 8.11
CA HIS A 143 0.97 -15.36 7.88
C HIS A 143 0.73 -16.19 9.16
N GLY A 144 0.39 -15.54 10.27
CA GLY A 144 0.14 -16.17 11.57
C GLY A 144 1.34 -16.10 12.52
N LYS A 145 1.15 -16.61 13.74
CA LYS A 145 2.23 -16.68 14.75
C LYS A 145 3.39 -17.52 14.25
N ALA A 146 4.61 -17.02 14.45
CA ALA A 146 5.81 -17.83 14.27
C ALA A 146 5.79 -18.98 15.28
N GLU A 147 5.90 -20.21 14.79
CA GLU A 147 6.08 -21.42 15.61
C GLU A 147 7.48 -21.48 16.24
#